data_AF-A0A945AKG6-F1
#
_entry.id   AF-A0A945AKG6-F1
#
_cell.length_a   1.000
_cell.length_b   1.000
_cell.length_c   1.000
_cell.angle_alpha   90.00
_cell.angle_beta   90.00
_cell.angle_gamma   90.00
#
_symmetry.space_group_name_H-M   'P 1'
#
loop_
_entity.id
_entity.type
_entity.pdbx_description
1 polymer ?
#
loop_
_entity_poly.entity_id
_entity_poly.type
_entity_poly.pdbx_seq_one_letter_code
_entity_poly.pdbx_strand_id
1 'polypeptide(L)'
;GMRTGDVVSLEWVHVIDTPFACNITKVLEKTRRKVKTPFVMPMPEPVRAALKEWRKQQGNPTNGLVFPSPVTGKRLSKSPLSGCWSWIKQDAGLHTDLQLYTLRHNFISWLVMHNIPLPVIAGMVGHRTTDMINSNYGHLVKGATDTASKNFADLLKKQA
;
A
#
# COMPACT_ATOMS: atom_id res chain seq x y z
N GLY A 1 -0.86 -0.95 0.82
CA GLY A 1 0.36 -1.20 1.62
C GLY A 1 1.16 0.02 2.06
N MET A 2 0.70 1.27 1.89
CA MET A 2 1.46 2.46 2.35
C MET A 2 1.59 2.53 3.88
N ARG A 3 2.58 3.25 4.41
CA ARG A 3 2.70 3.44 5.87
C ARG A 3 1.65 4.45 6.32
N THR A 4 1.12 4.30 7.53
CA THR A 4 0.12 5.22 8.10
C THR A 4 0.57 6.68 8.04
N GLY A 5 1.86 6.94 8.33
CA GLY A 5 2.43 8.28 8.22
C GLY A 5 2.31 8.88 6.82
N ASP A 6 2.55 8.09 5.78
CA ASP A 6 2.43 8.52 4.38
C ASP A 6 0.97 8.70 3.95
N VAL A 7 0.05 7.91 4.51
CA VAL A 7 -1.39 8.03 4.26
C VAL A 7 -1.96 9.31 4.87
N VAL A 8 -1.64 9.63 6.14
CA VAL A 8 -2.23 10.81 6.80
C VAL A 8 -1.75 12.15 6.26
N SER A 9 -0.58 12.20 5.60
CA SER A 9 -0.12 13.40 4.89
C SER A 9 -0.36 13.31 3.39
N LEU A 10 -1.20 12.39 2.92
CA LEU A 10 -1.56 12.37 1.51
C LEU A 10 -2.36 13.64 1.20
N GLU A 11 -2.10 14.22 0.04
CA GLU A 11 -2.78 15.42 -0.47
C GLU A 11 -3.32 15.10 -1.86
N TRP A 12 -4.37 15.78 -2.28
CA TRP A 12 -5.02 15.53 -3.57
C TRP A 12 -4.06 15.71 -4.75
N VAL A 13 -3.05 16.56 -4.62
CA VAL A 13 -1.98 16.74 -5.63
C VAL A 13 -1.12 15.48 -5.82
N HIS A 14 -1.06 14.59 -4.83
CA HIS A 14 -0.34 13.32 -4.93
C HIS A 14 -1.17 12.23 -5.64
N VAL A 15 -2.49 12.42 -5.78
CA VAL A 15 -3.41 11.46 -6.39
C VAL A 15 -3.60 11.81 -7.86
N ILE A 16 -2.93 11.06 -8.73
CA ILE A 16 -2.98 11.26 -10.17
C ILE A 16 -4.01 10.29 -10.74
N ASP A 17 -5.14 10.84 -11.20
CA ASP A 17 -6.21 10.08 -11.83
C ASP A 17 -6.63 10.76 -13.14
N THR A 18 -5.91 10.41 -14.21
CA THR A 18 -6.12 10.90 -15.57
C THR A 18 -6.26 9.71 -16.53
N PRO A 19 -6.72 9.93 -17.78
CA PRO A 19 -6.76 8.87 -18.79
C PRO A 19 -5.40 8.22 -19.08
N PHE A 20 -4.29 8.92 -18.78
CA PHE A 20 -2.93 8.48 -19.09
C PHE A 20 -2.17 7.96 -17.86
N ALA A 21 -2.62 8.29 -16.65
CA ALA A 21 -1.94 7.92 -15.41
C ALA A 21 -2.92 7.70 -14.26
N CYS A 22 -2.79 6.56 -13.58
CA CYS A 22 -3.58 6.22 -12.40
C CYS A 22 -2.66 5.72 -11.27
N ASN A 23 -2.15 6.65 -10.46
CA ASN A 23 -1.18 6.34 -9.41
C ASN A 23 -1.18 7.37 -8.28
N ILE A 24 -0.61 6.98 -7.15
CA ILE A 24 -0.22 7.88 -6.06
C ILE A 24 1.26 8.15 -6.20
N THR A 25 1.65 9.41 -6.41
CA THR A 25 3.04 9.84 -6.50
C THR A 25 3.38 10.74 -5.31
N LYS A 26 4.31 10.31 -4.46
CA LYS A 26 4.65 11.03 -3.23
C LYS A 26 6.07 10.75 -2.74
N VAL A 27 6.74 11.78 -2.21
CA VAL A 27 7.98 11.58 -1.43
C VAL A 27 7.64 11.02 -0.05
N LEU A 28 8.12 9.82 0.25
CA LEU A 28 7.79 9.11 1.48
C LEU A 28 8.38 9.81 2.72
N GLU A 29 7.53 10.03 3.72
CA GLU A 29 7.83 10.82 4.92
C GLU A 29 8.98 10.23 5.73
N LYS A 30 8.98 8.91 5.91
CA LYS A 30 9.99 8.20 6.71
C LYS A 30 11.40 8.41 6.15
N THR A 31 11.53 8.50 4.83
CA THR A 31 12.83 8.57 4.13
C THR A 31 13.11 9.92 3.49
N ARG A 32 12.19 10.90 3.57
CA ARG A 32 12.25 12.22 2.90
C ARG A 32 13.53 13.02 3.12
N ARG A 33 14.26 12.76 4.19
CA ARG A 33 15.54 13.42 4.49
C ARG A 33 16.68 12.90 3.61
N LYS A 34 16.63 11.62 3.23
CA LYS A 34 17.68 10.93 2.44
C LYS A 34 17.26 10.67 1.00
N VAL A 35 15.98 10.43 0.76
CA VAL A 35 15.41 10.09 -0.54
C VAL A 35 14.42 11.19 -0.92
N LYS A 36 14.75 11.93 -1.99
CA LYS A 36 13.92 13.01 -2.54
C LYS A 36 13.09 12.58 -3.75
N THR A 37 13.45 11.44 -4.35
CA THR A 37 12.71 10.90 -5.49
C THR A 37 11.31 10.48 -5.02
N PRO A 38 10.25 10.88 -5.76
CA PRO A 38 8.90 10.43 -5.47
C PRO A 38 8.78 8.92 -5.64
N PHE A 39 8.11 8.29 -4.69
CA PHE A 39 7.61 6.94 -4.83
C PHE A 39 6.32 6.97 -5.63
N VAL A 40 6.20 6.07 -6.62
CA VAL A 40 5.02 5.95 -7.49
C VAL A 40 4.36 4.61 -7.20
N MET A 41 3.10 4.65 -6.79
CA MET A 41 2.28 3.47 -6.54
C MET A 41 1.09 3.45 -7.50
N PRO A 42 0.99 2.48 -8.42
CA PRO A 42 -0.22 2.28 -9.20
C PRO A 42 -1.42 2.14 -8.28
N MET A 43 -2.52 2.81 -8.61
CA MET A 43 -3.76 2.70 -7.84
C MET A 43 -4.61 1.55 -8.40
N PRO A 44 -4.86 0.49 -7.61
CA PRO A 44 -5.86 -0.51 -7.98
C PRO A 44 -7.24 0.13 -8.14
N GLU A 45 -8.08 -0.44 -8.99
CA GLU A 45 -9.44 0.06 -9.26
C GLU A 45 -10.26 0.29 -7.98
N PRO A 46 -10.26 -0.62 -6.96
CA PRO A 46 -11.02 -0.38 -5.74
C PRO A 46 -10.53 0.84 -4.94
N VAL A 47 -9.22 1.08 -4.95
CA VAL A 47 -8.62 2.25 -4.29
C VAL A 47 -9.00 3.53 -5.04
N ARG A 48 -8.94 3.50 -6.37
CA ARG A 48 -9.35 4.62 -7.23
C ARG A 48 -10.82 4.95 -7.02
N ALA A 49 -11.71 3.95 -7.02
CA ALA A 49 -13.14 4.12 -6.79
C ALA A 49 -13.42 4.74 -5.42
N ALA A 50 -12.82 4.20 -4.35
CA ALA A 50 -12.96 4.73 -3.00
C ALA A 50 -12.47 6.18 -2.88
N LEU A 51 -11.32 6.52 -3.47
CA LEU A 51 -10.80 7.89 -3.45
C LEU A 51 -11.66 8.87 -4.26
N LYS A 52 -12.22 8.45 -5.40
CA LYS A 52 -13.14 9.29 -6.18
C LYS A 52 -14.40 9.61 -5.39
N GLU A 53 -14.99 8.60 -4.77
CA GLU A 53 -16.21 8.78 -3.98
C GLU A 53 -15.94 9.66 -2.76
N TRP A 54 -14.83 9.40 -2.07
CA TRP A 54 -14.38 10.25 -0.98
C TRP A 54 -14.16 11.71 -1.41
N ARG A 55 -13.55 11.94 -2.58
CA ARG A 55 -13.33 13.28 -3.11
C ARG A 55 -14.64 14.04 -3.33
N LYS A 56 -15.67 13.35 -3.84
CA LYS A 56 -17.02 13.93 -4.02
C LYS A 56 -17.64 14.34 -2.68
N GLN A 57 -17.55 13.47 -1.67
CA GLN A 57 -18.06 13.73 -0.32
C GLN A 57 -17.38 14.94 0.35
N GLN A 58 -16.13 15.23 -0.03
CA GLN A 58 -15.37 16.39 0.43
C GLN A 58 -15.64 17.68 -0.40
N GLY A 59 -16.59 17.66 -1.34
CA GLY A 59 -16.90 18.82 -2.19
C GLY A 59 -15.96 19.01 -3.37
N ASN A 60 -15.33 17.95 -3.86
CA ASN A 60 -14.39 17.95 -5.00
C ASN A 60 -13.19 18.91 -4.86
N PRO A 61 -12.41 18.82 -3.77
CA PRO A 61 -11.24 19.69 -3.57
C PRO A 61 -10.19 19.47 -4.67
N THR A 62 -9.55 20.56 -5.10
CA THR A 62 -8.44 20.55 -6.06
C THR A 62 -7.07 20.41 -5.39
N ASN A 63 -6.95 20.82 -4.13
CA ASN A 63 -5.73 20.77 -3.33
C ASN A 63 -6.04 20.41 -1.86
N GLY A 64 -4.99 20.28 -1.04
CA GLY A 64 -5.11 19.99 0.39
C GLY A 64 -5.09 18.50 0.72
N LEU A 65 -5.23 18.20 2.01
CA LEU A 65 -5.14 16.85 2.55
C LEU A 65 -6.27 15.95 2.04
N VAL A 66 -5.94 14.70 1.72
CA VAL A 66 -6.94 13.67 1.39
C VAL A 66 -7.73 13.27 2.64
N PHE A 67 -7.05 13.16 3.78
CA PHE A 67 -7.67 12.75 5.05
C PHE A 67 -7.47 13.84 6.11
N PRO A 68 -8.17 14.99 6.02
CA PRO A 68 -8.10 16.03 7.03
C PRO A 68 -8.83 15.59 8.32
N SER A 69 -8.42 16.16 9.45
CA SER A 69 -9.17 16.04 10.70
C SER A 69 -10.53 16.74 10.55
N PRO A 70 -11.65 16.09 10.89
CA PRO A 70 -12.98 16.71 10.80
C PRO A 70 -13.14 17.88 11.79
N VAL A 71 -12.34 17.90 12.87
CA VAL A 71 -12.39 18.94 13.91
C VAL A 71 -11.48 20.13 13.57
N THR A 72 -10.27 19.85 13.07
CA THR A 72 -9.23 20.90 12.93
C THR A 72 -8.89 21.24 11.47
N GLY A 73 -9.33 20.45 10.50
CA GLY A 73 -8.91 20.53 9.09
C GLY A 73 -7.44 20.16 8.84
N LYS A 74 -6.65 19.92 9.90
CA LYS A 74 -5.21 19.62 9.83
C LYS A 74 -4.97 18.11 9.67
N ARG A 75 -3.70 17.74 9.46
CA ARG A 75 -3.25 16.34 9.38
C ARG A 75 -3.74 15.54 10.59
N LEU A 76 -4.32 14.37 10.33
CA LEU A 76 -4.70 13.43 11.39
C LEU A 76 -3.49 13.03 12.25
N SER A 77 -3.65 13.15 13.56
CA SER A 77 -2.71 12.60 14.53
C SER A 77 -2.95 11.10 14.74
N LYS A 78 -2.10 10.44 15.53
CA LYS A 78 -2.25 9.00 15.79
C LYS A 78 -3.51 8.64 16.58
N SER A 79 -3.97 9.53 17.47
CA SER A 79 -5.06 9.24 18.40
C SER A 79 -6.44 9.06 17.72
N PRO A 80 -6.87 9.94 16.80
CA PRO A 80 -8.11 9.73 16.06
C PRO A 80 -8.10 8.42 15.26
N LEU A 81 -6.96 8.08 14.65
CA LEU A 81 -6.83 6.82 13.91
C LEU A 81 -6.93 5.59 14.80
N SER A 82 -6.40 5.63 16.03
CA SER A 82 -6.56 4.50 16.96
C SER A 82 -8.02 4.36 17.40
N GLY A 83 -8.74 5.46 17.58
CA GLY A 83 -10.18 5.43 17.88
C GLY A 83 -10.98 4.78 16.74
N CYS A 84 -10.81 5.27 15.51
CA CYS A 84 -11.47 4.69 14.33
C CYS A 84 -11.10 3.21 14.16
N TRP A 85 -9.84 2.84 14.37
CA TRP A 85 -9.41 1.45 14.26
C TRP A 85 -10.00 0.55 15.34
N SER A 86 -10.16 1.05 16.58
CA SER A 86 -10.85 0.31 17.64
C SER A 86 -12.30 0.04 17.28
N TRP A 87 -13.00 1.04 16.74
CA TRP A 87 -14.37 0.90 16.27
C TRP A 87 -14.48 -0.11 15.12
N ILE A 88 -13.62 0.00 14.10
CA ILE A 88 -13.58 -0.96 12.96
C ILE A 88 -13.36 -2.39 13.45
N LYS A 89 -12.46 -2.60 14.42
CA LYS A 89 -12.21 -3.94 14.98
C LYS A 89 -13.45 -4.50 15.68
N GLN A 90 -14.12 -3.68 16.49
CA GLN A 90 -15.33 -4.09 17.18
C GLN A 90 -16.45 -4.45 16.20
N ASP A 91 -16.68 -3.58 15.21
CA ASP A 91 -17.71 -3.76 14.19
C ASP A 91 -17.47 -5.01 13.33
N ALA A 92 -16.21 -5.25 12.94
CA ALA A 92 -15.82 -6.41 12.15
C ALA A 92 -15.54 -7.70 12.96
N GLY A 93 -15.72 -7.68 14.29
CA GLY A 93 -15.45 -8.85 15.15
C GLY A 93 -13.97 -9.27 15.20
N LEU A 94 -13.03 -8.34 15.00
CA LEU A 94 -11.59 -8.59 14.99
C LEU A 94 -10.99 -8.51 16.40
N HIS A 95 -9.91 -9.25 16.62
CA HIS A 95 -9.18 -9.24 17.89
C HIS A 95 -8.69 -7.84 18.27
N THR A 96 -8.81 -7.49 19.56
CA THR A 96 -8.53 -6.15 20.09
C THR A 96 -7.05 -5.79 20.06
N ASP A 97 -6.15 -6.77 20.03
CA ASP A 97 -4.70 -6.60 19.92
C ASP A 97 -4.24 -6.29 18.49
N LEU A 98 -5.10 -6.47 17.48
CA LEU A 98 -4.78 -6.19 16.09
C LEU A 98 -4.43 -4.71 15.90
N GLN A 99 -3.24 -4.46 15.37
CA GLN A 99 -2.73 -3.12 15.12
C GLN A 99 -3.08 -2.67 13.69
N LEU A 100 -3.31 -1.37 13.49
CA LEU A 100 -3.61 -0.83 12.16
C LEU A 100 -2.47 -1.12 11.16
N TYR A 101 -1.22 -1.14 11.65
CA TYR A 101 -0.05 -1.46 10.83
C TYR A 101 -0.08 -2.89 10.27
N THR A 102 -0.87 -3.80 10.85
CA THR A 102 -1.08 -5.15 10.35
C THR A 102 -1.70 -5.17 8.95
N LEU A 103 -2.45 -4.13 8.54
CA LEU A 103 -2.94 -4.02 7.16
C LEU A 103 -1.79 -3.96 6.13
N ARG A 104 -0.67 -3.33 6.49
CA ARG A 104 0.53 -3.31 5.64
C ARG A 104 1.24 -4.66 5.64
N HIS A 105 1.32 -5.33 6.80
CA HIS A 105 1.85 -6.69 6.88
C HIS A 105 1.03 -7.66 6.02
N ASN A 106 -0.30 -7.63 6.15
CA ASN A 106 -1.21 -8.45 5.36
C ASN A 106 -1.02 -8.24 3.86
N PHE A 107 -0.91 -6.98 3.41
CA PHE A 107 -0.64 -6.65 2.02
C PHE A 107 0.67 -7.29 1.51
N ILE A 108 1.75 -7.24 2.30
CA ILE A 108 3.03 -7.85 1.91
C ILE A 108 2.92 -9.37 1.90
N SER A 109 2.38 -9.96 2.97
CA SER A 109 2.18 -11.42 3.09
C SER A 109 1.40 -11.98 1.91
N TRP A 110 0.30 -11.34 1.53
CA TRP A 110 -0.51 -11.74 0.38
C TRP A 110 0.29 -11.77 -0.92
N LEU A 111 1.05 -10.71 -1.22
CA LEU A 111 1.85 -10.67 -2.45
C LEU A 111 2.95 -11.74 -2.45
N VAL A 112 3.58 -12.00 -1.30
CA VAL A 112 4.59 -13.05 -1.19
C VAL A 112 3.97 -14.44 -1.37
N MET A 113 2.81 -14.70 -0.75
CA MET A 113 2.09 -15.97 -0.90
C MET A 113 1.63 -16.23 -2.34
N HIS A 114 1.39 -15.18 -3.12
CA HIS A 114 1.07 -15.26 -4.54
C HIS A 114 2.32 -15.25 -5.45
N ASN A 115 3.50 -15.50 -4.88
CA ASN A 115 4.78 -15.58 -5.60
C ASN A 115 5.10 -14.33 -6.44
N ILE A 116 4.64 -13.15 -6.00
CA ILE A 116 5.04 -11.89 -6.64
C ILE A 116 6.52 -11.63 -6.35
N PRO A 117 7.35 -11.25 -7.35
CA PRO A 117 8.78 -11.05 -7.13
C PRO A 117 9.07 -10.02 -6.03
N LEU A 118 9.97 -10.36 -5.10
CA LEU A 118 10.31 -9.49 -3.97
C LEU A 118 10.71 -8.05 -4.37
N PRO A 119 11.46 -7.81 -5.48
CA PRO A 119 11.77 -6.45 -5.93
C PRO A 119 10.52 -5.65 -6.30
N VAL A 120 9.50 -6.29 -6.89
CA VAL A 120 8.22 -5.66 -7.21
C VAL A 120 7.50 -5.28 -5.92
N ILE A 121 7.43 -6.19 -4.96
CA ILE A 121 6.79 -5.92 -3.66
C ILE A 121 7.52 -4.78 -2.94
N ALA A 122 8.86 -4.78 -2.92
CA ALA A 122 9.67 -3.69 -2.37
C ALA A 122 9.33 -2.35 -3.02
N GLY A 123 9.24 -2.34 -4.36
CA GLY A 123 8.79 -1.20 -5.16
C GLY A 123 7.36 -0.74 -4.83
N MET A 124 6.43 -1.64 -4.48
CA MET A 124 5.05 -1.29 -4.11
C MET A 124 4.88 -0.79 -2.68
N VAL A 125 5.85 -1.06 -1.79
CA VAL A 125 5.78 -0.64 -0.39
C VAL A 125 6.80 0.44 -0.03
N GLY A 126 7.62 0.87 -0.99
CA GLY A 126 8.59 1.94 -0.83
C GLY A 126 9.80 1.49 -0.01
N HIS A 127 10.29 0.28 -0.26
CA HIS A 127 11.57 -0.21 0.24
C HIS A 127 12.64 -0.06 -0.85
N ARG A 128 13.87 0.23 -0.42
CA ARG A 128 15.02 0.30 -1.33
C ARG A 128 15.58 -1.09 -1.66
N THR A 129 15.53 -2.01 -0.70
CA THR A 129 16.03 -3.38 -0.83
C THR A 129 14.93 -4.37 -0.45
N THR A 130 15.14 -5.64 -0.83
CA THR A 130 14.23 -6.74 -0.54
C THR A 130 14.47 -7.36 0.83
N ASP A 131 15.59 -7.06 1.49
CA ASP A 131 16.07 -7.75 2.71
C ASP A 131 15.01 -7.80 3.80
N MET A 132 14.38 -6.67 4.10
CA MET A 132 13.34 -6.62 5.12
C MET A 132 12.14 -7.50 4.75
N ILE A 133 11.77 -7.59 3.47
CA ILE A 133 10.67 -8.45 3.04
C ILE A 133 11.11 -9.92 3.13
N ASN A 134 12.31 -10.25 2.66
CA ASN A 134 12.82 -11.61 2.69
C ASN A 134 12.91 -12.13 4.13
N SER A 135 13.51 -11.37 5.05
CA SER A 135 13.67 -11.76 6.45
C SER A 135 12.35 -11.94 7.19
N ASN A 136 11.31 -11.14 6.87
CA ASN A 136 10.04 -11.18 7.61
C ASN A 136 8.96 -12.06 6.97
N TYR A 137 9.02 -12.28 5.65
CA TYR A 137 7.94 -12.98 4.91
C TYR A 137 8.44 -14.05 3.95
N GLY A 138 9.76 -14.20 3.72
CA GLY A 138 10.29 -15.17 2.76
C GLY A 138 9.82 -16.61 3.03
N HIS A 139 9.58 -16.95 4.30
CA HIS A 139 9.03 -18.25 4.71
C HIS A 139 7.59 -18.52 4.22
N LEU A 140 6.88 -17.51 3.71
CA LEU A 140 5.54 -17.67 3.13
C LEU A 140 5.58 -18.14 1.67
N VAL A 141 6.75 -18.10 1.02
CA VAL A 141 6.94 -18.62 -0.34
C VAL A 141 6.84 -20.14 -0.31
N LYS A 142 5.78 -20.70 -0.90
CA LYS A 142 5.53 -22.15 -0.95
C LYS A 142 5.29 -22.61 -2.38
N GLY A 143 5.79 -23.79 -2.74
CA GLY A 143 5.59 -24.40 -4.07
C GLY A 143 6.27 -23.66 -5.23
N ALA A 144 7.02 -22.59 -4.95
CA ALA A 144 7.68 -21.79 -5.98
C ALA A 144 8.75 -22.58 -6.73
N THR A 145 9.52 -23.42 -6.03
CA THR A 145 10.56 -24.27 -6.64
C THR A 145 9.97 -25.27 -7.64
N ASP A 146 8.92 -25.99 -7.25
CA ASP A 146 8.26 -26.97 -8.12
C ASP A 146 7.60 -26.29 -9.32
N THR A 147 6.96 -25.14 -9.10
CA THR A 147 6.35 -24.34 -10.17
C THR A 147 7.41 -23.82 -11.14
N ALA A 148 8.54 -23.32 -10.64
CA ALA A 148 9.64 -22.84 -11.47
C ALA A 148 10.24 -23.96 -12.34
N SER A 149 10.45 -25.15 -11.77
CA SER A 149 10.93 -26.32 -12.50
C SER A 149 9.99 -26.72 -13.63
N LYS A 150 8.68 -26.83 -13.34
CA LYS A 150 7.65 -27.15 -14.35
C LYS A 150 7.60 -26.11 -15.48
N ASN A 151 7.56 -24.82 -15.13
CA ASN A 151 7.51 -23.74 -16.10
C ASN A 151 8.74 -23.75 -17.03
N PHE A 152 9.94 -24.05 -16.50
CA PHE A 152 11.15 -24.15 -17.31
C PHE A 152 11.06 -25.29 -18.32
N ALA A 153 10.60 -26.47 -17.90
CA ALA A 153 10.40 -27.60 -18.80
C ALA A 153 9.41 -27.27 -19.94
N ASP A 154 8.33 -26.55 -19.63
CA ASP A 154 7.34 -26.13 -20.63
C ASP A 154 7.88 -25.09 -21.62
N LEU A 155 8.77 -24.20 -21.18
CA LEU A 155 9.46 -23.25 -22.07
C LEU A 155 10.35 -23.96 -23.08
N LEU A 156 11.10 -24.98 -22.65
CA LEU A 156 11.96 -25.77 -23.53
C LEU A 156 11.14 -26.51 -24.61
N LYS A 157 9.98 -27.07 -24.23
CA LYS A 157 9.08 -27.75 -25.18
C LYS A 157 8.48 -26.83 -26.24
N LYS A 158 8.29 -25.54 -25.93
CA LYS A 158 7.75 -24.55 -26.88
C LYS A 158 8.77 -24.05 -27.91
N GLN A 159 10.05 -24.30 -27.68
CA GLN A 159 11.15 -23.89 -28.57
C GLN A 159 11.68 -25.02 -29.47
N ALA A 160 11.21 -26.26 -29.24
CA ALA A 160 11.47 -27.42 -30.09
C ALA A 160 10.33 -27.61 -31.10
#